data_AF-A0A2S2FCV6-F1
#
_entry.id   AF-A0A2S2FCV6-F1
#
_cell.length_a   1.000
_cell.length_b   1.000
_cell.length_c   1.000
_cell.angle_alpha   90.00
_cell.angle_beta   90.00
_cell.angle_gamma   90.00
#
_symmetry.space_group_name_H-M   'P 1'
#
loop_
_entity.id
_entity.type
_entity.pdbx_description
1 polymer ?
#
loop_
_entity_poly.entity_id
_entity_poly.type
_entity_poly.pdbx_seq_one_letter_code
_entity_poly.pdbx_strand_id
1 'polypeptide(L)'
;MNAYIKHQVDPVVRSNLDFKIDEIPRFWFGGDPFKTRMFDALSLTFPIGERYFIQSVRALRNKISDPELAQKVTDFIKQEAQHGIAHDKMNEEMKKQGMPVDQFIAFLDQHLQYVLKHRSKQYNIAMTAAAEHLTALMAETFYSKKETLADVHPYARALFAWHAIEEMEHRDVAYDVMQHVGEVSETLRKFALAFITLQMFGFTFYRANVMLKYDGFSAFQRAKMAAQGLPWFFGKKGKLSMMQKPYMDWYKKDFHPSQHPIIRQYQTWVDTLAKTNDPIAAGEAFWQAAL
;
A
#
# COMPACT_ATOMS: atom_id res chain seq x y z
N MET A 1 -2.37 33.44 0.47
CA MET A 1 -2.48 31.97 0.35
C MET A 1 -2.13 31.64 -1.09
N ASN A 2 -0.97 31.03 -1.33
CA ASN A 2 -0.69 30.48 -2.65
C ASN A 2 -1.60 29.24 -2.77
N ALA A 3 -2.56 29.27 -3.68
CA ALA A 3 -3.34 28.07 -3.98
C ALA A 3 -2.38 27.02 -4.54
N TYR A 4 -2.11 25.97 -3.76
CA TYR A 4 -1.30 24.86 -4.24
C TYR A 4 -2.07 24.15 -5.37
N ILE A 5 -1.35 23.69 -6.39
CA ILE A 5 -1.94 22.87 -7.45
C ILE A 5 -2.45 21.59 -6.79
N LYS A 6 -3.77 21.38 -6.86
CA LYS A 6 -4.39 20.13 -6.45
C LYS A 6 -4.38 19.19 -7.64
N HIS A 7 -3.63 18.10 -7.52
CA HIS A 7 -3.76 16.96 -8.41
C HIS A 7 -4.83 16.07 -7.81
N GLN A 8 -6.00 16.00 -8.45
CA GLN A 8 -7.12 15.21 -7.95
C GLN A 8 -7.68 14.38 -9.11
N VAL A 9 -7.93 13.12 -8.81
CA VAL A 9 -8.73 12.19 -9.62
C VAL A 9 -9.77 11.61 -8.68
N ASP A 10 -10.95 11.28 -9.20
CA ASP A 10 -12.01 10.75 -8.36
C ASP A 10 -11.85 9.23 -8.17
N PRO A 11 -12.07 8.70 -6.95
CA PRO A 11 -12.12 7.26 -6.71
C PRO A 11 -13.10 6.54 -7.63
N VAL A 12 -12.60 5.53 -8.35
CA VAL A 12 -13.44 4.65 -9.19
C VAL A 12 -13.41 3.25 -8.63
N VAL A 13 -14.56 2.77 -8.17
CA VAL A 13 -14.68 1.43 -7.58
C VAL A 13 -14.64 0.37 -8.68
N ARG A 14 -13.64 -0.51 -8.62
CA ARG A 14 -13.47 -1.62 -9.55
C ARG A 14 -13.59 -2.92 -8.80
N SER A 15 -14.40 -3.85 -9.31
CA SER A 15 -14.68 -5.12 -8.65
C SER A 15 -14.55 -6.30 -9.59
N ASN A 16 -14.37 -7.49 -9.02
CA ASN A 16 -14.25 -8.74 -9.76
C ASN A 16 -13.09 -8.78 -10.77
N LEU A 17 -11.99 -8.07 -10.49
CA LEU A 17 -10.77 -8.16 -11.27
C LEU A 17 -10.06 -9.49 -10.97
N ASP A 18 -9.66 -10.20 -12.02
CA ASP A 18 -8.88 -11.43 -11.89
C ASP A 18 -7.45 -11.24 -12.38
N PHE A 19 -6.51 -11.37 -11.45
CA PHE A 19 -5.08 -11.23 -11.69
C PHE A 19 -4.36 -12.57 -11.88
N LYS A 20 -5.07 -13.71 -11.83
CA LYS A 20 -4.49 -15.06 -11.98
C LYS A 20 -3.36 -15.35 -10.98
N ILE A 21 -3.57 -14.97 -9.73
CA ILE A 21 -2.56 -15.06 -8.67
C ILE A 21 -2.13 -16.51 -8.38
N ASP A 22 -3.03 -17.47 -8.58
CA ASP A 22 -2.76 -18.90 -8.45
C ASP A 22 -1.83 -19.48 -9.52
N GLU A 23 -1.52 -18.70 -10.58
CA GLU A 23 -0.59 -19.09 -11.64
C GLU A 23 0.83 -18.50 -11.44
N ILE A 24 1.09 -17.71 -10.39
CA ILE A 24 2.42 -17.11 -10.18
C ILE A 24 3.40 -18.12 -9.57
N PRO A 25 4.68 -18.10 -9.93
CA PRO A 25 5.66 -18.97 -9.30
C PRO A 25 5.95 -18.50 -7.86
N ARG A 26 6.42 -19.41 -7.00
CA ARG A 26 6.77 -19.11 -5.59
C ARG A 26 7.64 -17.87 -5.44
N PHE A 27 8.67 -17.73 -6.28
CA PHE A 27 9.58 -16.57 -6.29
C PHE A 27 9.28 -15.69 -7.50
N TRP A 28 8.08 -15.11 -7.52
CA TRP A 28 7.53 -14.32 -8.61
C TRP A 28 8.30 -13.03 -8.94
N PHE A 29 9.21 -12.59 -8.07
CA PHE A 29 10.11 -11.48 -8.36
C PHE A 29 11.40 -12.01 -9.02
N GLY A 30 11.32 -12.43 -10.28
CA GLY A 30 12.50 -12.84 -11.08
C GLY A 30 13.28 -14.02 -10.50
N GLY A 31 12.65 -14.86 -9.68
CA GLY A 31 13.34 -15.94 -8.95
C GLY A 31 14.10 -15.48 -7.70
N ASP A 32 14.04 -14.21 -7.31
CA ASP A 32 14.70 -13.65 -6.12
C ASP A 32 13.87 -13.93 -4.85
N PRO A 33 14.32 -14.82 -3.95
CA PRO A 33 13.55 -15.17 -2.75
C PRO A 33 13.39 -13.99 -1.80
N PHE A 34 14.42 -13.14 -1.68
CA PHE A 34 14.40 -12.02 -0.74
C PHE A 34 13.41 -10.96 -1.17
N LYS A 35 13.47 -10.52 -2.44
CA LYS A 35 12.52 -9.52 -2.95
C LYS A 35 11.10 -10.06 -2.94
N THR A 36 10.89 -11.30 -3.38
CA THR A 36 9.56 -11.95 -3.33
C THR A 36 9.01 -11.92 -1.89
N ARG A 37 9.78 -12.42 -0.91
CA ARG A 37 9.30 -12.48 0.48
C ARG A 37 9.13 -11.11 1.14
N MET A 38 9.85 -10.08 0.71
CA MET A 38 9.63 -8.70 1.17
C MET A 38 8.28 -8.15 0.68
N PHE A 39 7.93 -8.36 -0.58
CA PHE A 39 6.63 -7.92 -1.12
C PHE A 39 5.48 -8.76 -0.60
N ASP A 40 5.65 -10.09 -0.52
CA ASP A 40 4.72 -11.00 0.14
C ASP A 40 4.43 -10.57 1.58
N ALA A 41 5.48 -10.24 2.35
CA ALA A 41 5.36 -9.82 3.75
C ALA A 41 4.64 -8.49 3.95
N LEU A 42 4.64 -7.62 2.94
CA LEU A 42 3.88 -6.38 2.92
C LEU A 42 2.43 -6.66 2.53
N SER A 43 2.25 -7.30 1.37
CA SER A 43 0.97 -7.71 0.78
C SER A 43 0.09 -8.47 1.76
N LEU A 44 0.70 -9.35 2.57
CA LEU A 44 0.03 -10.15 3.58
C LEU A 44 -0.82 -9.33 4.55
N THR A 45 -0.44 -8.08 4.80
CA THR A 45 -1.10 -7.23 5.79
C THR A 45 -2.30 -6.48 5.27
N PHE A 46 -2.38 -6.27 3.96
CA PHE A 46 -3.39 -5.41 3.35
C PHE A 46 -4.82 -5.81 3.73
N PRO A 47 -5.25 -7.09 3.68
CA PRO A 47 -6.63 -7.45 4.01
C PRO A 47 -7.06 -7.09 5.44
N ILE A 48 -6.14 -7.18 6.40
CA ILE A 48 -6.40 -6.84 7.81
C ILE A 48 -6.19 -5.34 8.07
N GLY A 49 -5.19 -4.74 7.43
CA GLY A 49 -4.87 -3.31 7.51
C GLY A 49 -5.98 -2.43 6.92
N GLU A 50 -6.47 -2.76 5.73
CA GLU A 50 -7.54 -2.03 5.04
C GLU A 50 -8.87 -2.16 5.79
N ARG A 51 -9.13 -3.33 6.39
CA ARG A 51 -10.27 -3.48 7.32
C ARG A 51 -10.14 -2.55 8.53
N TYR A 52 -8.93 -2.34 9.02
CA TYR A 52 -8.65 -1.36 10.08
C TYR A 52 -8.83 0.08 9.58
N PHE A 53 -8.39 0.41 8.35
CA PHE A 53 -8.59 1.72 7.73
C PHE A 53 -10.07 2.06 7.55
N ILE A 54 -10.84 1.12 7.00
CA ILE A 54 -12.31 1.21 6.86
C ILE A 54 -12.96 1.49 8.22
N GLN A 55 -12.60 0.76 9.27
CA GLN A 55 -13.18 0.94 10.62
C GLN A 55 -12.82 2.30 11.22
N SER A 56 -11.57 2.73 11.05
CA SER A 56 -11.04 4.02 11.50
C SER A 56 -11.81 5.19 10.88
N VAL A 57 -11.98 5.19 9.55
CA VAL A 57 -12.74 6.21 8.82
C VAL A 57 -14.23 6.16 9.16
N ARG A 58 -14.84 4.96 9.19
CA ARG A 58 -16.27 4.79 9.53
C ARG A 58 -16.61 5.34 10.91
N ALA A 59 -15.70 5.24 11.89
CA ALA A 59 -15.92 5.76 13.24
C ALA A 59 -16.12 7.29 13.30
N LEU A 60 -15.72 8.01 12.25
CA LEU A 60 -15.87 9.45 12.10
C LEU A 60 -16.93 9.88 11.06
N ARG A 61 -17.52 8.93 10.32
CA ARG A 61 -18.45 9.20 9.21
C ARG A 61 -19.59 10.15 9.58
N ASN A 62 -20.18 9.99 10.77
CA ASN A 62 -21.33 10.81 11.21
C ASN A 62 -20.95 12.28 11.51
N LYS A 63 -19.67 12.61 11.60
CA LYS A 63 -19.20 13.99 11.75
C LYS A 63 -18.99 14.69 10.40
N ILE A 64 -19.01 13.96 9.29
CA ILE A 64 -18.77 14.49 7.95
C ILE A 64 -20.06 15.11 7.42
N SER A 65 -20.07 16.44 7.27
CA SER A 65 -21.19 17.21 6.71
C SER A 65 -21.02 17.53 5.22
N ASP A 66 -19.79 17.53 4.72
CA ASP A 66 -19.48 17.76 3.31
C ASP A 66 -19.92 16.55 2.47
N PRO A 67 -20.89 16.70 1.54
CA PRO A 67 -21.35 15.61 0.70
C PRO A 67 -20.27 15.04 -0.22
N GLU A 68 -19.30 15.84 -0.67
CA GLU A 68 -18.21 15.36 -1.53
C GLU A 68 -17.28 14.44 -0.75
N LEU A 69 -16.83 14.86 0.44
CA LEU A 69 -16.02 14.02 1.32
C LEU A 69 -16.78 12.75 1.76
N ALA A 70 -18.09 12.85 2.03
CA ALA A 70 -18.90 11.69 2.38
C ALA A 70 -18.99 10.66 1.24
N GLN A 71 -19.05 11.12 -0.02
CA GLN A 71 -19.02 10.25 -1.18
C GLN A 71 -17.63 9.61 -1.36
N LYS A 72 -16.55 10.41 -1.31
CA LYS A 72 -15.18 9.88 -1.36
C LYS A 72 -14.91 8.82 -0.30
N VAL A 73 -15.35 9.04 0.95
CA VAL A 73 -15.27 8.04 2.03
C VAL A 73 -16.04 6.77 1.68
N THR A 74 -17.19 6.90 1.02
CA THR A 74 -17.98 5.73 0.60
C THR A 74 -17.27 4.93 -0.46
N ASP A 75 -16.59 5.58 -1.41
CA ASP A 75 -15.87 4.91 -2.49
C ASP A 75 -14.52 4.34 -2.02
N PHE A 76 -13.79 5.07 -1.16
CA PHE A 76 -12.63 4.57 -0.41
C PHE A 76 -12.96 3.24 0.28
N ILE A 77 -14.05 3.19 1.07
CA ILE A 77 -14.45 1.96 1.78
C ILE A 77 -14.69 0.79 0.81
N LYS A 78 -15.17 1.05 -0.40
CA LYS A 78 -15.42 0.00 -1.39
C LYS A 78 -14.11 -0.45 -2.05
N GLN A 79 -13.22 0.47 -2.44
CA GLN A 79 -11.91 0.15 -3.02
C GLN A 79 -11.10 -0.70 -2.05
N GLU A 80 -11.00 -0.27 -0.80
CA GLU A 80 -10.29 -0.98 0.27
C GLU A 80 -10.86 -2.37 0.57
N ALA A 81 -12.18 -2.54 0.42
CA ALA A 81 -12.77 -3.87 0.53
C ALA A 81 -12.37 -4.77 -0.65
N GLN A 82 -12.21 -4.22 -1.86
CA GLN A 82 -11.75 -4.98 -3.03
C GLN A 82 -10.27 -5.31 -2.94
N HIS A 83 -9.43 -4.37 -2.48
CA HIS A 83 -8.01 -4.61 -2.24
C HIS A 83 -7.81 -5.82 -1.32
N GLY A 84 -8.54 -5.87 -0.21
CA GLY A 84 -8.42 -6.96 0.75
C GLY A 84 -8.78 -8.32 0.15
N ILE A 85 -9.82 -8.38 -0.68
CA ILE A 85 -10.20 -9.63 -1.39
C ILE A 85 -9.10 -10.07 -2.37
N ALA A 86 -8.51 -9.13 -3.10
CA ALA A 86 -7.47 -9.44 -4.08
C ALA A 86 -6.17 -9.89 -3.41
N HIS A 87 -5.76 -9.23 -2.32
CA HIS A 87 -4.58 -9.61 -1.54
C HIS A 87 -4.79 -10.88 -0.71
N ASP A 88 -6.02 -11.23 -0.34
CA ASP A 88 -6.31 -12.55 0.24
C ASP A 88 -5.99 -13.70 -0.73
N LYS A 89 -6.11 -13.50 -2.05
CA LYS A 89 -5.65 -14.51 -3.02
C LYS A 89 -4.13 -14.75 -2.93
N MET A 90 -3.34 -13.70 -2.71
CA MET A 90 -1.89 -13.83 -2.45
C MET A 90 -1.63 -14.58 -1.13
N ASN A 91 -2.43 -14.31 -0.10
CA ASN A 91 -2.36 -15.02 1.18
C ASN A 91 -2.62 -16.52 1.02
N GLU A 92 -3.65 -16.89 0.27
CA GLU A 92 -3.97 -18.29 0.00
C GLU A 92 -2.84 -18.99 -0.77
N GLU A 93 -2.22 -18.33 -1.75
CA GLU A 93 -1.07 -18.89 -2.47
C GLU A 93 0.15 -19.07 -1.55
N MET A 94 0.44 -18.11 -0.68
CA MET A 94 1.48 -18.26 0.35
C MET A 94 1.19 -19.41 1.33
N LYS A 95 -0.07 -19.65 1.69
CA LYS A 95 -0.47 -20.80 2.54
C LYS A 95 -0.18 -22.12 1.85
N LYS A 96 -0.54 -22.27 0.55
CA LYS A 96 -0.21 -23.47 -0.24
C LYS A 96 1.30 -23.72 -0.32
N GLN A 97 2.10 -22.64 -0.30
CA GLN A 97 3.55 -22.70 -0.26
C GLN A 97 4.13 -23.12 1.12
N GLY A 98 3.29 -23.26 2.15
CA GLY A 98 3.68 -23.63 3.51
C GLY A 98 4.14 -22.44 4.37
N MET A 99 3.79 -21.20 4.00
CA MET A 99 4.11 -20.03 4.80
C MET A 99 3.16 -19.91 6.01
N PRO A 100 3.62 -19.39 7.16
CA PRO A 100 2.80 -19.28 8.38
C PRO A 100 1.84 -18.08 8.36
N VAL A 101 1.07 -17.93 7.27
CA VAL A 101 0.21 -16.78 7.00
C VAL A 101 -0.84 -16.58 8.09
N ASP A 102 -1.53 -17.65 8.51
CA ASP A 102 -2.60 -17.57 9.52
C ASP A 102 -2.07 -17.06 10.87
N GLN A 103 -0.83 -17.39 11.24
CA GLN A 103 -0.21 -16.89 12.47
C GLN A 103 0.02 -15.38 12.42
N PHE A 104 0.50 -14.87 11.28
CA PHE A 104 0.70 -13.43 11.09
C PHE A 104 -0.62 -12.67 11.05
N ILE A 105 -1.61 -13.19 10.33
CA ILE A 105 -2.94 -12.59 10.23
C ILE A 105 -3.62 -12.56 11.60
N ALA A 106 -3.61 -13.67 12.35
CA ALA A 106 -4.22 -13.72 13.67
C ALA A 106 -3.58 -12.73 14.65
N PHE A 107 -2.24 -12.64 14.66
CA PHE A 107 -1.53 -11.66 15.50
C PHE A 107 -1.87 -10.22 15.10
N LEU A 108 -1.84 -9.91 13.81
CA LEU A 108 -2.11 -8.56 13.31
C LEU A 108 -3.55 -8.14 13.59
N ASP A 109 -4.53 -9.02 13.34
CA ASP A 109 -5.95 -8.74 13.59
C ASP A 109 -6.20 -8.50 15.08
N GLN A 110 -5.69 -9.36 15.96
CA GLN A 110 -5.79 -9.16 17.42
C GLN A 110 -5.19 -7.81 17.85
N HIS A 111 -4.02 -7.46 17.30
CA HIS A 111 -3.36 -6.20 17.60
C HIS A 111 -4.19 -4.99 17.14
N LEU A 112 -4.65 -4.97 15.88
CA LEU A 112 -5.41 -3.85 15.33
C LEU A 112 -6.80 -3.72 15.97
N GLN A 113 -7.45 -4.84 16.32
CA GLN A 113 -8.70 -4.82 17.11
C GLN A 113 -8.46 -4.23 18.51
N TYR A 114 -7.37 -4.60 19.16
CA TYR A 114 -6.99 -4.00 20.44
C TYR A 114 -6.77 -2.49 20.30
N VAL A 115 -6.08 -2.04 19.25
CA VAL A 115 -5.82 -0.62 18.97
C VAL A 115 -7.14 0.13 18.71
N LEU A 116 -8.02 -0.39 17.86
CA LEU A 116 -9.34 0.22 17.57
C LEU A 116 -10.17 0.40 18.84
N LYS A 117 -10.13 -0.59 19.74
CA LYS A 117 -10.93 -0.59 20.98
C LYS A 117 -10.38 0.35 22.06
N HIS A 118 -9.05 0.43 22.21
CA HIS A 118 -8.43 1.08 23.37
C HIS A 118 -7.71 2.40 23.03
N ARG A 119 -7.51 2.74 21.76
CA ARG A 119 -6.98 4.04 21.34
C ARG A 119 -8.12 4.96 20.89
N SER A 120 -7.87 6.26 20.94
CA SER A 120 -8.84 7.27 20.52
C SER A 120 -9.09 7.25 19.01
N LYS A 121 -10.22 7.80 18.56
CA LYS A 121 -10.51 7.96 17.12
C LYS A 121 -9.45 8.82 16.43
N GLN A 122 -8.96 9.85 17.11
CA GLN A 122 -7.84 10.71 16.69
C GLN A 122 -6.59 9.89 16.36
N TYR A 123 -6.22 8.95 17.24
CA TYR A 123 -5.07 8.09 17.03
C TYR A 123 -5.28 7.20 15.81
N ASN A 124 -6.43 6.54 15.73
CA ASN A 124 -6.72 5.60 14.65
C ASN A 124 -6.73 6.31 13.28
N ILE A 125 -7.39 7.47 13.15
CA ILE A 125 -7.44 8.17 11.87
C ILE A 125 -6.08 8.74 11.47
N ALA A 126 -5.25 9.15 12.44
CA ALA A 126 -3.88 9.59 12.17
C ALA A 126 -3.00 8.45 11.67
N MET A 127 -3.11 7.26 12.27
CA MET A 127 -2.39 6.06 11.80
C MET A 127 -2.84 5.64 10.40
N THR A 128 -4.16 5.64 10.15
CA THR A 128 -4.72 5.36 8.81
C THR A 128 -4.20 6.36 7.78
N ALA A 129 -4.35 7.66 8.00
CA ALA A 129 -3.89 8.68 7.05
C ALA A 129 -2.37 8.61 6.79
N ALA A 130 -1.59 8.25 7.80
CA ALA A 130 -0.15 8.06 7.64
C ALA A 130 0.20 6.78 6.84
N ALA A 131 -0.56 5.70 7.01
CA ALA A 131 -0.37 4.46 6.26
C ALA A 131 -0.74 4.66 4.78
N GLU A 132 -1.91 5.24 4.50
CA GLU A 132 -2.38 5.64 3.16
C GLU A 132 -1.38 6.55 2.45
N HIS A 133 -0.82 7.53 3.18
CA HIS A 133 0.20 8.39 2.62
C HIS A 133 1.45 7.60 2.24
N LEU A 134 1.90 6.68 3.09
CA LEU A 134 3.10 5.88 2.84
C LEU A 134 2.90 4.89 1.68
N THR A 135 1.73 4.23 1.57
CA THR A 135 1.39 3.32 0.46
C THR A 135 1.31 4.07 -0.86
N ALA A 136 0.71 5.27 -0.88
CA ALA A 136 0.72 6.15 -2.04
C ALA A 136 2.14 6.52 -2.50
N LEU A 137 3.05 6.88 -1.57
CA LEU A 137 4.45 7.16 -1.93
C LEU A 137 5.20 5.93 -2.46
N MET A 138 4.90 4.76 -1.92
CA MET A 138 5.45 3.49 -2.39
C MET A 138 4.96 3.15 -3.81
N ALA A 139 3.68 3.36 -4.09
CA ALA A 139 3.08 3.19 -5.41
C ALA A 139 3.82 4.02 -6.48
N GLU A 140 4.01 5.33 -6.24
CA GLU A 140 4.77 6.19 -7.16
C GLU A 140 6.22 5.68 -7.33
N THR A 141 6.86 5.32 -6.23
CA THR A 141 8.25 4.87 -6.22
C THR A 141 8.47 3.60 -7.05
N PHE A 142 7.61 2.60 -6.90
CA PHE A 142 7.76 1.32 -7.58
C PHE A 142 7.38 1.38 -9.06
N TYR A 143 6.45 2.25 -9.45
CA TYR A 143 5.97 2.35 -10.83
C TYR A 143 6.53 3.54 -11.62
N SER A 144 7.29 4.44 -11.02
CA SER A 144 7.90 5.58 -11.74
C SER A 144 8.86 5.17 -12.85
N LYS A 145 9.56 4.05 -12.69
CA LYS A 145 10.57 3.56 -13.64
C LYS A 145 10.34 2.12 -14.04
N LYS A 146 10.40 1.85 -15.34
CA LYS A 146 10.18 0.52 -15.91
C LYS A 146 11.13 -0.53 -15.33
N GLU A 147 12.39 -0.16 -15.13
CA GLU A 147 13.44 -1.03 -14.57
C GLU A 147 13.12 -1.58 -13.17
N THR A 148 12.25 -0.93 -12.40
CA THR A 148 12.01 -1.29 -10.99
C THR A 148 11.25 -2.60 -10.85
N LEU A 149 10.29 -2.85 -11.74
CA LEU A 149 9.44 -4.04 -11.72
C LEU A 149 9.61 -4.89 -12.99
N ALA A 150 10.78 -4.79 -13.65
CA ALA A 150 11.05 -5.48 -14.90
C ALA A 150 11.00 -7.01 -14.75
N ASP A 151 11.56 -7.52 -13.66
CA ASP A 151 11.64 -8.96 -13.38
C ASP A 151 10.41 -9.51 -12.63
N VAL A 152 9.44 -8.64 -12.29
CA VAL A 152 8.23 -9.06 -11.58
C VAL A 152 7.31 -9.81 -12.54
N HIS A 153 6.80 -10.96 -12.10
CA HIS A 153 5.82 -11.73 -12.86
C HIS A 153 4.61 -10.86 -13.26
N PRO A 154 4.16 -10.85 -14.52
CA PRO A 154 3.14 -9.91 -15.01
C PRO A 154 1.85 -9.89 -14.17
N TYR A 155 1.41 -11.05 -13.67
CA TYR A 155 0.21 -11.19 -12.85
C TYR A 155 0.34 -10.49 -11.47
N ALA A 156 1.47 -10.69 -10.78
CA ALA A 156 1.75 -9.97 -9.54
C ALA A 156 1.90 -8.46 -9.80
N ARG A 157 2.61 -8.09 -10.88
CA ARG A 157 2.77 -6.69 -11.30
C ARG A 157 1.43 -6.03 -11.61
N ALA A 158 0.47 -6.75 -12.16
CA ALA A 158 -0.87 -6.24 -12.46
C ALA A 158 -1.69 -5.98 -11.18
N LEU A 159 -1.65 -6.90 -10.21
CA LEU A 159 -2.29 -6.70 -8.90
C LEU A 159 -1.75 -5.45 -8.20
N PHE A 160 -0.43 -5.34 -8.07
CA PHE A 160 0.19 -4.18 -7.43
C PHE A 160 0.01 -2.90 -8.24
N ALA A 161 -0.17 -2.98 -9.57
CA ALA A 161 -0.41 -1.80 -10.41
C ALA A 161 -1.82 -1.27 -10.18
N TRP A 162 -2.82 -2.15 -10.14
CA TRP A 162 -4.19 -1.77 -9.81
C TRP A 162 -4.29 -1.15 -8.42
N HIS A 163 -3.71 -1.80 -7.40
CA HIS A 163 -3.68 -1.25 -6.05
C HIS A 163 -2.99 0.12 -6.04
N ALA A 164 -1.81 0.26 -6.67
CA ALA A 164 -1.10 1.54 -6.79
C ALA A 164 -1.93 2.64 -7.48
N ILE A 165 -2.78 2.29 -8.44
CA ILE A 165 -3.69 3.22 -9.12
C ILE A 165 -4.76 3.72 -8.14
N GLU A 166 -5.40 2.81 -7.40
CA GLU A 166 -6.45 3.19 -6.43
C GLU A 166 -5.87 3.94 -5.22
N GLU A 167 -4.65 3.61 -4.78
CA GLU A 167 -3.91 4.41 -3.79
C GLU A 167 -3.75 5.87 -4.23
N MET A 168 -3.56 6.15 -5.53
CA MET A 168 -3.50 7.53 -6.03
C MET A 168 -4.84 8.24 -5.99
N GLU A 169 -5.93 7.48 -6.20
CA GLU A 169 -7.30 8.01 -6.22
C GLU A 169 -7.78 8.40 -4.83
N HIS A 170 -7.39 7.64 -3.79
CA HIS A 170 -7.88 7.86 -2.42
C HIS A 170 -6.85 8.39 -1.42
N ARG A 171 -5.62 8.70 -1.85
CA ARG A 171 -4.50 9.21 -1.00
C ARG A 171 -4.83 10.36 -0.06
N ASP A 172 -5.84 11.18 -0.36
CA ASP A 172 -6.23 12.32 0.45
C ASP A 172 -7.46 12.05 1.32
N VAL A 173 -8.21 10.96 1.11
CA VAL A 173 -9.49 10.73 1.79
C VAL A 173 -9.32 10.57 3.29
N ALA A 174 -8.44 9.69 3.75
CA ALA A 174 -8.17 9.52 5.18
C ALA A 174 -7.54 10.78 5.80
N TYR A 175 -6.73 11.51 5.03
CA TYR A 175 -6.14 12.78 5.45
C TYR A 175 -7.19 13.88 5.63
N ASP A 176 -8.14 13.99 4.71
CA ASP A 176 -9.24 14.95 4.76
C ASP A 176 -10.16 14.65 5.94
N VAL A 177 -10.48 13.37 6.18
CA VAL A 177 -11.24 12.98 7.39
C VAL A 177 -10.47 13.36 8.66
N MET A 178 -9.15 13.11 8.70
CA MET A 178 -8.29 13.50 9.82
C MET A 178 -8.31 15.01 10.08
N GLN A 179 -8.18 15.83 9.02
CA GLN A 179 -8.11 17.30 9.12
C GLN A 179 -9.45 17.95 9.44
N HIS A 180 -10.54 17.52 8.78
CA HIS A 180 -11.82 18.20 8.87
C HIS A 180 -12.64 17.77 10.10
N VAL A 181 -12.61 16.49 10.46
CA VAL A 181 -13.49 15.94 11.52
C VAL A 181 -12.76 15.09 12.55
N GLY A 182 -11.49 14.77 12.30
CA GLY A 182 -10.68 13.89 13.12
C GLY A 182 -10.15 14.53 14.40
N GLU A 183 -10.13 15.87 14.50
CA GLU A 183 -9.61 16.63 15.65
C GLU A 183 -8.18 16.20 16.06
N VAL A 184 -7.35 15.83 15.07
CA VAL A 184 -6.00 15.32 15.28
C VAL A 184 -5.03 16.48 15.48
N SER A 185 -4.20 16.41 16.52
CA SER A 185 -3.15 17.40 16.74
C SER A 185 -2.00 17.22 15.73
N GLU A 186 -1.34 18.32 15.36
CA GLU A 186 -0.17 18.29 14.47
C GLU A 186 0.95 17.40 15.00
N THR A 187 1.14 17.33 16.32
CA THR A 187 2.12 16.43 16.95
C THR A 187 1.76 14.96 16.69
N LEU A 188 0.49 14.59 16.84
CA LEU A 188 0.04 13.23 16.57
C LEU A 188 0.13 12.88 15.08
N ARG A 189 -0.23 13.81 14.19
CA ARG A 189 -0.07 13.65 12.73
C ARG A 189 1.38 13.34 12.36
N LYS A 190 2.34 14.14 12.85
CA LYS A 190 3.77 13.96 12.56
C LYS A 190 4.32 12.67 13.18
N PHE A 191 3.90 12.35 14.40
CA PHE A 191 4.26 11.10 15.06
C PHE A 191 3.78 9.88 14.25
N ALA A 192 2.55 9.93 13.71
CA ALA A 192 1.94 8.81 13.00
C ALA A 192 2.80 8.31 11.84
N LEU A 193 3.29 9.20 10.97
CA LEU A 193 4.10 8.78 9.82
C LEU A 193 5.43 8.14 10.24
N ALA A 194 6.13 8.71 11.22
CA ALA A 194 7.37 8.12 11.72
C ALA A 194 7.12 6.75 12.36
N PHE A 195 6.05 6.62 13.14
CA PHE A 195 5.68 5.39 13.81
C PHE A 195 5.27 4.30 12.81
N ILE A 196 4.38 4.61 11.86
CA ILE A 196 3.93 3.69 10.82
C ILE A 196 5.09 3.24 9.94
N THR A 197 5.99 4.14 9.54
CA THR A 197 7.18 3.78 8.77
C THR A 197 8.04 2.74 9.48
N LEU A 198 8.31 2.93 10.77
CA LEU A 198 9.09 1.98 11.57
C LEU A 198 8.38 0.63 11.69
N GLN A 199 7.07 0.64 11.98
CA GLN A 199 6.27 -0.57 12.13
C GLN A 199 6.18 -1.33 10.80
N MET A 200 5.81 -0.66 9.72
CA MET A 200 5.61 -1.25 8.40
C MET A 200 6.90 -1.91 7.89
N PHE A 201 8.03 -1.20 7.84
CA PHE A 201 9.27 -1.79 7.34
C PHE A 201 9.90 -2.77 8.31
N GLY A 202 9.86 -2.50 9.62
CA GLY A 202 10.40 -3.41 10.64
C GLY A 202 9.69 -4.76 10.65
N PHE A 203 8.35 -4.76 10.67
CA PHE A 203 7.59 -6.00 10.65
C PHE A 203 7.58 -6.68 9.29
N THR A 204 7.65 -5.94 8.18
CA THR A 204 7.82 -6.53 6.84
C THR A 204 9.13 -7.30 6.76
N PHE A 205 10.24 -6.71 7.21
CA PHE A 205 11.53 -7.40 7.24
C PHE A 205 11.51 -8.63 8.16
N TYR A 206 10.90 -8.52 9.35
CA TYR A 206 10.72 -9.64 10.26
C TYR A 206 9.94 -10.80 9.60
N ARG A 207 8.77 -10.53 9.03
CA ARG A 207 7.92 -11.53 8.37
C ARG A 207 8.62 -12.16 7.16
N ALA A 208 9.28 -11.35 6.32
CA ALA A 208 10.04 -11.84 5.19
C ALA A 208 11.16 -12.80 5.64
N ASN A 209 11.90 -12.45 6.69
CA ASN A 209 12.94 -13.32 7.25
C ASN A 209 12.37 -14.62 7.86
N VAL A 210 11.19 -14.57 8.48
CA VAL A 210 10.49 -15.78 8.96
C VAL A 210 10.06 -16.64 7.77
N MET A 211 9.45 -16.07 6.73
CA MET A 211 9.04 -16.84 5.53
C MET A 211 10.23 -17.48 4.82
N LEU A 212 11.35 -16.75 4.68
CA LEU A 212 12.60 -17.32 4.15
C LEU A 212 13.14 -18.48 5.02
N LYS A 213 12.88 -18.48 6.33
CA LYS A 213 13.21 -19.64 7.20
C LYS A 213 12.32 -20.84 6.86
N TYR A 214 11.03 -20.62 6.61
CA TYR A 214 10.09 -21.67 6.18
C TYR A 214 10.41 -22.19 4.76
N ASP A 215 10.99 -21.36 3.90
CA ASP A 215 11.56 -21.79 2.59
C ASP A 215 12.84 -22.63 2.74
N GLY A 216 13.33 -22.89 3.96
CA GLY A 216 14.48 -23.76 4.24
C GLY A 216 15.84 -23.07 4.20
N PHE A 217 15.89 -21.75 4.01
CA PHE A 217 17.17 -21.01 4.02
C PHE A 217 17.76 -20.96 5.43
N SER A 218 19.06 -21.24 5.55
CA SER A 218 19.80 -21.14 6.81
C SER A 218 19.92 -19.68 7.28
N ALA A 219 20.23 -19.46 8.56
CA ALA A 219 20.40 -18.11 9.10
C ALA A 219 21.47 -17.31 8.34
N PHE A 220 22.56 -17.97 7.92
CA PHE A 220 23.61 -17.35 7.12
C PHE A 220 23.11 -16.96 5.72
N GLN A 221 22.37 -17.84 5.04
CA GLN A 221 21.80 -17.54 3.72
C GLN A 221 20.85 -16.34 3.78
N ARG A 222 19.96 -16.30 4.79
CA ARG A 222 19.04 -15.17 4.97
C ARG A 222 19.75 -13.86 5.29
N ALA A 223 20.79 -13.90 6.13
CA ALA A 223 21.61 -12.72 6.43
C ALA A 223 22.32 -12.21 5.17
N LYS A 224 22.87 -13.11 4.35
CA LYS A 224 23.50 -12.77 3.06
C LYS A 224 22.49 -12.15 2.09
N MET A 225 21.31 -12.77 1.95
CA MET A 225 20.20 -12.24 1.15
C MET A 225 19.79 -10.84 1.60
N ALA A 226 19.64 -10.62 2.91
CA ALA A 226 19.31 -9.30 3.45
C ALA A 226 20.40 -8.27 3.15
N ALA A 227 21.68 -8.61 3.34
CA ALA A 227 22.80 -7.71 3.03
C ALA A 227 22.85 -7.33 1.54
N GLN A 228 22.46 -8.24 0.65
CA GLN A 228 22.43 -8.02 -0.80
C GLN A 228 21.16 -7.29 -1.27
N GLY A 229 20.02 -7.57 -0.63
CA GLY A 229 18.71 -7.09 -1.05
C GLY A 229 18.27 -5.78 -0.39
N LEU A 230 18.61 -5.52 0.87
CA LEU A 230 18.24 -4.27 1.57
C LEU A 230 18.74 -3.01 0.85
N PRO A 231 19.95 -2.96 0.24
CA PRO A 231 20.38 -1.80 -0.54
C PRO A 231 19.47 -1.48 -1.74
N TRP A 232 18.78 -2.47 -2.31
CA TRP A 232 17.81 -2.25 -3.39
C TRP A 232 16.60 -1.46 -2.90
N PHE A 233 16.18 -1.66 -1.64
CA PHE A 233 15.09 -0.90 -1.01
C PHE A 233 15.58 0.45 -0.44
N PHE A 234 16.61 0.43 0.41
CA PHE A 234 16.99 1.55 1.29
C PHE A 234 18.41 2.09 1.06
N GLY A 235 19.13 1.60 0.04
CA GLY A 235 20.46 2.12 -0.29
C GLY A 235 20.41 3.57 -0.79
N LYS A 236 21.58 4.15 -1.11
CA LYS A 236 21.66 5.53 -1.66
C LYS A 236 20.85 5.74 -2.95
N LYS A 237 20.71 4.67 -3.75
CA LYS A 237 19.84 4.60 -4.95
C LYS A 237 18.70 3.58 -4.76
N GLY A 238 18.40 3.24 -3.51
CA GLY A 238 17.33 2.31 -3.18
C GLY A 238 15.99 2.89 -3.61
N LYS A 239 15.06 2.03 -4.00
CA LYS A 239 13.76 2.46 -4.53
C LYS A 239 13.03 3.32 -3.50
N LEU A 240 12.86 2.84 -2.28
CA LEU A 240 12.20 3.58 -1.18
C LEU A 240 12.98 4.81 -0.71
N SER A 241 14.28 4.90 -0.98
CA SER A 241 15.05 6.12 -0.71
C SER A 241 14.67 7.28 -1.64
N MET A 242 14.08 7.00 -2.81
CA MET A 242 13.70 8.02 -3.77
C MET A 242 12.50 8.86 -3.30
N MET A 243 11.61 8.30 -2.48
CA MET A 243 10.49 9.03 -1.89
C MET A 243 10.89 9.93 -0.70
N GLN A 244 12.19 10.10 -0.39
CA GLN A 244 12.62 10.92 0.76
C GLN A 244 12.04 12.35 0.73
N LYS A 245 12.03 13.02 -0.43
CA LYS A 245 11.48 14.37 -0.55
C LYS A 245 9.97 14.41 -0.27
N PRO A 246 9.12 13.67 -1.01
CA PRO A 246 7.68 13.69 -0.74
C PRO A 246 7.32 13.15 0.64
N TYR A 247 8.09 12.19 1.19
CA TYR A 247 7.95 11.74 2.57
C TYR A 247 8.14 12.86 3.59
N MET A 248 9.11 13.75 3.38
CA MET A 248 9.36 14.88 4.27
C MET A 248 8.29 15.98 4.16
N ASP A 249 7.50 16.00 3.09
CA ASP A 249 6.43 16.98 2.92
C ASP A 249 5.34 16.82 3.97
N TRP A 250 5.07 15.59 4.44
CA TRP A 250 4.14 15.33 5.53
C TRP A 250 4.39 16.20 6.76
N TYR A 251 5.64 16.55 7.06
CA TYR A 251 5.97 17.32 8.27
C TYR A 251 5.77 18.84 8.12
N LYS A 252 5.48 19.32 6.90
CA LYS A 252 5.17 20.72 6.63
C LYS A 252 3.78 21.08 7.15
N LYS A 253 3.59 22.36 7.50
CA LYS A 253 2.33 22.88 8.07
C LYS A 253 1.23 23.01 7.03
N ASP A 254 1.62 23.30 5.80
CA ASP A 254 0.79 23.53 4.62
C ASP A 254 0.66 22.28 3.73
N PHE A 255 1.03 21.11 4.25
CA PHE A 255 1.00 19.86 3.53
C PHE A 255 -0.43 19.41 3.22
N HIS A 256 -0.63 18.86 2.03
CA HIS A 256 -1.80 18.07 1.67
C HIS A 256 -1.40 16.97 0.68
N PRO A 257 -1.86 15.71 0.80
CA PRO A 257 -1.46 14.63 -0.11
C PRO A 257 -1.70 14.93 -1.60
N SER A 258 -2.76 15.68 -1.92
CA SER A 258 -3.07 16.10 -3.31
C SER A 258 -2.04 17.06 -3.93
N GLN A 259 -1.04 17.55 -3.16
CA GLN A 259 0.08 18.32 -3.69
C GLN A 259 1.07 17.45 -4.47
N HIS A 260 1.06 16.14 -4.22
CA HIS A 260 1.87 15.19 -4.99
C HIS A 260 1.18 14.88 -6.32
N PRO A 261 1.93 14.78 -7.43
CA PRO A 261 1.33 14.48 -8.73
C PRO A 261 0.68 13.09 -8.74
N ILE A 262 -0.26 12.88 -9.65
CA ILE A 262 -0.72 11.53 -9.97
C ILE A 262 0.36 10.86 -10.82
N ILE A 263 0.53 9.54 -10.67
CA ILE A 263 1.48 8.76 -11.47
C ILE A 263 1.21 9.02 -12.96
N ARG A 264 2.26 9.40 -13.70
CA ARG A 264 2.15 9.90 -15.09
C ARG A 264 1.31 9.01 -16.00
N GLN A 265 1.49 7.71 -15.89
CA GLN A 265 0.83 6.71 -16.73
C GLN A 265 -0.53 6.24 -16.20
N TYR A 266 -1.11 6.91 -15.19
CA TYR A 266 -2.44 6.60 -14.64
C TYR A 266 -3.50 6.44 -15.74
N GLN A 267 -3.60 7.42 -16.65
CA GLN A 267 -4.60 7.39 -17.72
C GLN A 267 -4.40 6.20 -18.66
N THR A 268 -3.15 5.79 -18.93
CA THR A 268 -2.85 4.61 -19.74
C THR A 268 -3.47 3.35 -19.16
N TRP A 269 -3.40 3.19 -17.83
CA TRP A 269 -4.00 2.04 -17.16
C TRP A 269 -5.53 2.08 -17.26
N VAL A 270 -6.13 3.24 -16.97
CA VAL A 270 -7.59 3.45 -17.01
C VAL A 270 -8.16 3.17 -18.40
N ASP A 271 -7.57 3.77 -19.43
CA ASP A 271 -8.01 3.61 -20.82
C ASP A 271 -7.85 2.16 -21.29
N THR A 272 -6.76 1.50 -20.89
CA THR A 272 -6.52 0.11 -21.26
C THR A 272 -7.55 -0.80 -20.61
N LEU A 273 -7.80 -0.66 -19.30
CA LEU A 273 -8.82 -1.45 -18.61
C LEU A 273 -10.21 -1.24 -19.20
N ALA A 274 -10.59 0.01 -19.49
CA ALA A 274 -11.88 0.32 -20.11
C ALA A 274 -12.05 -0.31 -21.50
N LYS A 275 -10.96 -0.41 -22.27
CA LYS A 275 -10.96 -0.99 -23.61
C LYS A 275 -10.96 -2.52 -23.62
N THR A 276 -10.19 -3.14 -22.72
CA THR A 276 -9.94 -4.60 -22.76
C THR A 276 -10.74 -5.37 -21.73
N ASN A 277 -11.20 -4.71 -20.66
CA ASN A 277 -11.71 -5.34 -19.45
C ASN A 277 -10.74 -6.39 -18.87
N ASP A 278 -9.44 -6.22 -19.10
CA ASP A 278 -8.37 -7.12 -18.67
C ASP A 278 -7.37 -6.36 -17.77
N PRO A 279 -7.34 -6.64 -16.45
CA PRO A 279 -6.44 -5.96 -15.52
C PRO A 279 -4.97 -6.32 -15.74
N ILE A 280 -4.66 -7.47 -16.35
CA ILE A 280 -3.30 -7.88 -16.69
C ILE A 280 -2.79 -7.03 -17.86
N ALA A 281 -3.60 -6.88 -18.92
CA ALA A 281 -3.28 -6.00 -20.03
C ALA A 281 -3.12 -4.54 -19.58
N ALA A 282 -3.98 -4.07 -18.67
CA ALA A 282 -3.87 -2.73 -18.09
C ALA A 282 -2.59 -2.55 -17.26
N GLY A 283 -2.25 -3.52 -16.42
CA GLY A 283 -1.01 -3.53 -15.63
C GLY A 283 0.25 -3.54 -16.50
N GLU A 284 0.23 -4.28 -17.60
CA GLU A 284 1.33 -4.31 -18.57
C GLU A 284 1.47 -2.96 -19.29
N ALA A 285 0.37 -2.39 -19.81
CA ALA A 285 0.39 -1.09 -20.47
C ALA A 285 0.89 0.03 -19.55
N PHE A 286 0.45 0.01 -18.29
CA PHE A 286 0.92 0.93 -17.23
C PHE A 286 2.42 0.82 -16.99
N TRP A 287 2.94 -0.40 -16.85
CA TRP A 287 4.37 -0.62 -16.66
C TRP A 287 5.20 -0.20 -17.89
N GLN A 288 4.72 -0.49 -19.11
CA GLN A 288 5.39 -0.13 -20.36
C GLN A 288 5.47 1.40 -20.57
N ALA A 289 4.51 2.14 -20.04
CA ALA A 289 4.46 3.60 -20.11
C ALA A 289 5.27 4.32 -19.00
N ALA A 290 5.91 3.58 -18.10
CA ALA A 290 6.84 4.13 -17.10
C ALA A 290 8.13 4.70 -17.75
N LEU A 291 8.85 5.53 -17.00
CA LEU A 291 10.13 6.13 -17.44
C LEU A 291 11.25 5.10 -17.59
#